data_AF-A0A939A464-F1
#
_entry.id   AF-A0A939A464-F1
#
_cell.length_a   1.000
_cell.length_b   1.000
_cell.length_c   1.000
_cell.angle_alpha   90.00
_cell.angle_beta   90.00
_cell.angle_gamma   90.00
#
_symmetry.space_group_name_H-M   'P 1'
#
loop_
_entity.id
_entity.type
_entity.pdbx_description
1 polymer ?
#
loop_
_entity_poly.entity_id
_entity_poly.type
_entity_poly.pdbx_seq_one_letter_code
_entity_poly.pdbx_strand_id
1 'polypeptide(L)'
;PDGKTIATASYDKTARLWTLNGQLLQEFKGHQGPVYSVSFSPDGKTIATASYDKTARLWLVENLDQLLVRGCNWLHDYLQNNRNLNDRTKHLCDDIK
;
A
#
# COMPACT_ATOMS: atom_id res chain seq x y z
N PRO A 1 -3.81 11.58 -5.97
CA PRO A 1 -5.18 11.06 -5.71
C PRO A 1 -5.91 10.64 -7.00
N ASP A 2 -6.66 9.52 -6.96
CA ASP A 2 -7.30 8.91 -8.14
C ASP A 2 -8.72 9.43 -8.44
N GLY A 3 -9.29 10.21 -7.51
CA GLY A 3 -10.66 10.71 -7.60
C GLY A 3 -11.74 9.64 -7.42
N LYS A 4 -11.40 8.42 -7.02
CA LYS A 4 -12.32 7.27 -6.87
C LYS A 4 -12.47 6.81 -5.42
N THR A 5 -11.60 7.28 -4.53
CA THR A 5 -11.60 6.91 -3.12
C THR A 5 -11.58 8.13 -2.21
N ILE A 6 -12.10 7.96 -0.99
CA ILE A 6 -12.12 8.98 0.07
C ILE A 6 -11.32 8.45 1.24
N ALA A 7 -10.43 9.28 1.80
CA ALA A 7 -9.74 8.97 3.04
C ALA A 7 -10.26 9.85 4.18
N THR A 8 -10.47 9.27 5.36
CA THR A 8 -10.90 9.99 6.56
C THR A 8 -9.96 9.71 7.74
N ALA A 9 -9.76 10.73 8.59
CA ALA A 9 -9.05 10.63 9.86
C ALA A 9 -10.05 10.78 11.02
N SER A 10 -9.83 10.06 12.12
CA SER A 10 -10.78 10.03 13.24
C SER A 10 -10.09 10.08 14.61
N TYR A 11 -10.83 10.59 15.59
CA TYR A 11 -10.44 10.59 17.00
C TYR A 11 -10.39 9.18 17.61
N ASP A 12 -11.00 8.19 16.96
CA ASP A 12 -10.95 6.78 17.36
C ASP A 12 -9.60 6.08 17.12
N LYS A 13 -8.56 6.86 16.76
CA LYS A 13 -7.19 6.42 16.49
C LYS A 13 -7.00 5.69 15.16
N THR A 14 -7.99 5.76 14.27
CA THR A 14 -7.91 5.15 12.94
C THR A 14 -8.00 6.20 11.84
N ALA A 15 -7.48 5.82 10.67
CA ALA A 15 -7.88 6.40 9.41
C ALA A 15 -8.59 5.33 8.58
N ARG A 16 -9.47 5.74 7.67
CA ARG A 16 -10.26 4.81 6.84
C ARG A 16 -10.26 5.25 5.39
N LEU A 17 -10.28 4.26 4.49
CA LEU A 17 -10.41 4.44 3.05
C LEU A 17 -11.75 3.90 2.58
N TRP A 18 -12.44 4.65 1.74
CA TRP A 18 -13.80 4.38 1.29
C TRP A 18 -13.91 4.48 -0.22
N THR A 19 -14.87 3.76 -0.79
CA THR A 19 -15.38 4.06 -2.13
C THR A 19 -16.27 5.31 -2.07
N LEU A 20 -16.49 5.97 -3.22
CA LEU A 20 -17.45 7.08 -3.32
C LEU A 20 -18.89 6.68 -2.96
N ASN A 21 -19.21 5.38 -3.03
CA ASN A 21 -20.52 4.84 -2.68
C ASN A 21 -20.65 4.53 -1.17
N GLY A 22 -19.64 4.87 -0.35
CA GLY A 22 -19.66 4.70 1.10
C GLY A 22 -19.24 3.30 1.58
N GLN A 23 -18.73 2.44 0.70
CA GLN A 23 -18.19 1.14 1.12
C GLN A 23 -16.80 1.32 1.74
N LEU A 24 -16.59 0.76 2.93
CA LEU A 24 -15.27 0.73 3.57
C LEU A 24 -14.35 -0.23 2.81
N LEU A 25 -13.23 0.29 2.30
CA LEU A 25 -12.18 -0.48 1.64
C LEU A 25 -11.12 -0.97 2.63
N GLN A 26 -10.66 -0.06 3.50
CA GLN A 26 -9.59 -0.38 4.43
C GLN A 26 -9.66 0.49 5.69
N GLU A 27 -9.29 -0.12 6.82
CA GLU A 27 -9.12 0.55 8.10
C GLU A 27 -7.64 0.51 8.50
N PHE A 28 -7.03 1.69 8.65
CA PHE A 28 -5.64 1.85 9.04
C PHE A 28 -5.51 1.90 10.56
N LYS A 29 -5.15 0.76 11.15
CA LYS A 29 -4.94 0.60 12.60
C LYS A 29 -3.46 0.67 12.94
N GLY A 30 -3.12 1.41 13.98
CA GLY A 30 -1.75 1.43 14.52
C GLY A 30 -1.41 2.67 15.32
N HIS A 31 -2.06 3.79 15.03
CA HIS A 31 -1.93 4.99 15.87
C HIS A 31 -2.45 4.72 17.29
N GLN A 32 -1.78 5.32 18.27
CA GLN A 32 -2.11 5.16 19.70
C GLN A 32 -2.96 6.32 20.24
N GLY A 33 -3.15 7.37 19.43
CA GLY A 33 -3.94 8.54 19.73
C GLY A 33 -4.77 9.02 18.52
N PRO A 34 -5.63 10.04 18.71
CA PRO A 34 -6.44 10.64 17.65
C PRO A 34 -5.65 10.94 16.38
N VAL A 35 -6.24 10.67 15.22
CA VAL A 35 -5.67 11.05 13.92
C VAL A 35 -6.30 12.36 13.49
N TYR A 36 -5.47 13.38 13.25
CA TYR A 36 -5.95 14.74 12.94
C TYR A 36 -5.91 15.07 11.46
N SER A 37 -5.05 14.39 10.69
CA SER A 37 -4.88 14.69 9.28
C SER A 37 -4.59 13.43 8.49
N VAL A 38 -5.07 13.41 7.25
CA VAL A 38 -4.82 12.39 6.26
C VAL A 38 -4.59 13.05 4.90
N SER A 39 -3.61 12.57 4.15
CA SER A 39 -3.28 13.08 2.81
C SER A 39 -2.88 11.94 1.88
N PHE A 40 -3.29 12.03 0.62
CA PHE A 40 -2.82 11.14 -0.43
C PHE A 40 -1.52 11.65 -1.02
N SER A 41 -0.63 10.73 -1.39
CA SER A 41 0.44 11.03 -2.33
C SER A 41 -0.14 11.48 -3.69
N PRO A 42 0.62 12.27 -4.47
CA PRO A 42 0.18 12.70 -5.80
C PRO A 42 -0.20 11.52 -6.71
N ASP A 43 0.55 10.42 -6.65
CA ASP A 43 0.30 9.18 -7.39
C ASP A 43 -0.88 8.34 -6.83
N GLY A 44 -1.43 8.70 -5.67
CA GLY A 44 -2.55 8.01 -5.03
C GLY A 44 -2.20 6.65 -4.39
N LYS A 45 -0.94 6.22 -4.44
CA LYS A 45 -0.49 4.89 -3.97
C LYS A 45 -0.21 4.83 -2.48
N THR A 46 -0.02 5.99 -1.85
CA THR A 46 0.33 6.09 -0.44
C THR A 46 -0.58 7.09 0.24
N ILE A 47 -0.95 6.81 1.48
CA ILE A 47 -1.62 7.74 2.38
C ILE A 47 -0.68 8.06 3.54
N ALA A 48 -0.55 9.34 3.88
CA ALA A 48 0.10 9.80 5.09
C ALA A 48 -0.95 10.18 6.14
N THR A 49 -0.78 9.73 7.38
CA THR A 49 -1.60 10.12 8.53
C THR A 49 -0.74 10.78 9.60
N ALA A 50 -1.28 11.79 10.28
CA ALA A 50 -0.64 12.47 11.40
C ALA A 50 -1.53 12.40 12.65
N SER A 51 -0.93 12.06 13.79
CA SER A 51 -1.66 11.74 15.02
C SER A 51 -1.12 12.49 16.25
N TYR A 52 -2.00 12.63 17.26
CA TYR A 52 -1.66 13.07 18.61
C TYR A 52 -0.56 12.20 19.26
N ASP A 53 -0.39 10.95 18.83
CA ASP A 53 0.63 10.04 19.38
C ASP A 53 2.08 10.43 19.03
N LYS A 54 2.29 11.61 18.45
CA LYS A 54 3.59 12.17 18.04
C LYS A 54 4.23 11.40 16.89
N THR A 55 3.44 10.63 16.14
CA THR A 55 3.91 9.92 14.95
C THR A 55 3.14 10.33 13.70
N ALA A 56 3.85 10.25 12.57
CA ALA A 56 3.23 10.13 11.26
C ALA A 56 3.39 8.70 10.77
N ARG A 57 2.41 8.20 10.02
CA ARG A 57 2.45 6.87 9.41
C ARG A 57 2.16 6.95 7.92
N LEU A 58 2.84 6.11 7.16
CA LEU A 58 2.61 5.92 5.73
C LEU A 58 1.93 4.58 5.51
N TRP A 59 0.89 4.59 4.69
CA TRP A 59 0.08 3.43 4.36
C TRP A 59 0.08 3.24 2.86
N LEU A 60 0.43 2.05 2.41
CA LEU A 60 0.27 1.69 1.02
C LEU A 60 -1.21 1.40 0.76
N VAL A 61 -1.72 1.98 -0.32
CA VAL A 61 -3.08 1.77 -0.84
C VAL A 61 -3.06 0.80 -2.03
N GLU A 62 -1.87 0.35 -2.45
CA GLU A 62 -1.69 -0.61 -3.53
C GLU A 62 -2.35 -1.95 -3.19
N ASN A 63 -2.92 -2.62 -4.19
CA ASN A 63 -3.34 -4.01 -4.05
C ASN A 63 -2.11 -4.93 -3.97
N LEU A 64 -2.31 -6.15 -3.45
CA LEU A 64 -1.24 -7.15 -3.35
C LEU A 64 -0.59 -7.42 -4.71
N ASP A 65 -1.37 -7.43 -5.79
CA ASP A 65 -0.87 -7.72 -7.14
C ASP A 65 0.18 -6.69 -7.58
N GLN A 66 -0.04 -5.40 -7.35
CA GLN A 66 0.94 -4.35 -7.68
C GLN A 66 2.22 -4.47 -6.86
N LEU A 67 2.12 -4.88 -5.60
CA LEU A 67 3.29 -5.11 -4.75
C LEU A 67 4.10 -6.30 -5.25
N LEU A 68 3.42 -7.38 -5.65
CA LEU A 68 4.05 -8.57 -6.23
C LEU A 68 4.72 -8.24 -7.57
N VAL A 69 4.06 -7.49 -8.46
CA VAL A 69 4.66 -7.01 -9.72
C VAL A 69 5.92 -6.20 -9.45
N ARG A 70 5.89 -5.29 -8.47
CA ARG A 70 7.05 -4.46 -8.14
C ARG A 70 8.22 -5.29 -7.57
N GLY A 71 7.92 -6.27 -6.73
CA GLY A 71 8.90 -7.24 -6.23
C GLY A 71 9.52 -8.07 -7.36
N CYS A 72 8.68 -8.57 -8.28
CA CYS A 72 9.11 -9.33 -9.45
C CYS A 72 9.98 -8.51 -10.41
N ASN A 73 9.65 -7.24 -10.63
CA ASN A 73 10.48 -6.33 -11.42
C ASN A 73 11.87 -6.13 -10.80
N TRP A 74 11.95 -6.05 -9.47
CA TRP A 74 13.23 -5.98 -8.75
C TRP A 74 14.07 -7.24 -8.89
N LEU A 75 13.43 -8.39 -8.83
CA LEU A 75 14.07 -9.70 -8.90
C LEU A 75 14.41 -10.12 -10.34
N HIS A 76 13.87 -9.46 -11.36
CA HIS A 76 13.94 -9.90 -12.75
C HIS A 76 15.37 -10.25 -13.20
N ASP A 77 16.33 -9.34 -13.00
CA ASP A 77 17.71 -9.56 -13.42
C ASP A 77 18.38 -10.73 -12.69
N TYR A 78 18.17 -10.83 -11.37
CA TYR A 78 18.67 -11.93 -10.57
C TYR A 78 18.10 -13.28 -11.01
N LEU A 79 16.80 -13.35 -11.28
CA LEU A 79 16.13 -14.57 -11.70
C LEU A 79 16.61 -15.04 -13.08
N GLN A 80 16.88 -14.13 -14.01
CA GLN A 80 17.30 -14.48 -15.37
C GLN A 80 18.80 -14.83 -15.46
N ASN A 81 19.65 -14.18 -14.65
CA ASN A 81 21.11 -14.26 -14.83
C ASN A 81 21.82 -15.16 -13.80
N ASN A 82 21.17 -15.55 -12.71
CA ASN A 82 21.79 -16.42 -11.71
C ASN A 82 21.81 -17.89 -12.15
N ARG A 83 23.00 -18.40 -12.49
CA ARG A 83 23.25 -19.79 -12.92
C ARG A 83 22.97 -20.85 -11.86
N ASN A 84 22.90 -20.46 -10.58
CA ASN A 84 22.69 -21.38 -9.46
C ASN A 84 21.19 -21.64 -9.20
N LEU A 85 20.28 -20.98 -9.91
CA LEU A 85 18.85 -21.19 -9.77
C LEU A 85 18.35 -22.31 -10.67
N ASN A 86 17.42 -23.11 -10.14
CA ASN A 86 16.69 -24.09 -10.94
C ASN A 86 15.65 -23.40 -11.85
N ASP A 87 15.19 -24.11 -12.89
CA ASP A 87 14.29 -23.55 -13.90
C ASP A 87 12.97 -23.06 -13.31
N ARG A 88 12.42 -23.74 -12.30
CA ARG A 88 11.18 -23.31 -11.64
C ARG A 88 11.31 -21.94 -10.98
N THR A 89 12.45 -21.68 -10.32
CA THR A 89 12.71 -20.41 -9.67
C THR A 89 12.92 -19.28 -10.67
N LYS A 90 13.48 -19.55 -11.86
CA LYS A 90 13.61 -18.55 -12.93
C LYS A 90 12.25 -18.03 -13.43
N HIS A 91 11.24 -18.89 -13.41
CA HIS A 91 9.87 -18.60 -13.84
C HIS A 91 8.93 -18.20 -12.68
N LEU A 92 9.46 -17.86 -11.50
CA LEU A 92 8.68 -17.56 -10.29
C LEU A 92 7.65 -16.42 -10.48
N CYS A 93 7.93 -15.49 -11.39
CA CYS A 93 7.15 -14.27 -11.59
C CYS A 93 6.29 -14.28 -12.85
N ASP A 94 6.26 -15.36 -13.63
CA ASP A 94 5.64 -15.38 -14.96
C ASP A 94 4.10 -15.20 -14.91
N ASP A 95 3.49 -15.63 -13.80
CA ASP A 95 2.04 -15.54 -13.55
C ASP A 95 1.63 -14.26 -12.81
N ILE A 96 2.59 -13.39 -12.45
CA ILE A 96 2.35 -12.15 -11.71
C ILE A 96 2.36 -10.97 -12.70
N LYS A 97 1.19 -10.40 -12.97
CA LYS A 97 0.98 -9.30 -13.94
C LYS A 97 0.13 -8.18 -13.38
#